data_AF-A0AAV5L7R2-F1
#
_entry.id   AF-A0AAV5L7R2-F1
#
_cell.length_a   1.000
_cell.length_b   1.000
_cell.length_c   1.000
_cell.angle_alpha   90.00
_cell.angle_beta   90.00
_cell.angle_gamma   90.00
#
_symmetry.space_group_name_H-M   'P 1'
#
loop_
_entity.id
_entity.type
_entity.pdbx_description
1 polymer ?
#
loop_
_entity_poly.entity_id
_entity_poly.type
_entity_poly.pdbx_seq_one_letter_code
_entity_poly.pdbx_strand_id
1 'polypeptide(L)'
;MLMILLGISSRRNLRVWCRLPNGQWDSGTMKSTSGEESYVSLANGNVIRVSTGDLFPANPEILEGADDLIQISYLNESTVLHNLKYRYTQDMIYRKACPVLIALNPFKHVQLYGNDFVTAYSQKADDSPHVYALADTAYSEMMKDRVNRSIIISGESGAGKTETAKLTMQYLAAVSGGSGGIESEILQTNYILEVFGNAKTSRNDNSSRFVSIYIFSLYFFPCSVLKVVVDVYTYIRTHASLLWKVSQLILICNYPISALFADLDTWFILCILNVGSPLKPLDSPARKVKSGSVVCQ
;
A
#
# COMPACT_ATOMS: atom_id res chain seq x y z
N MET A 1 -25.60 13.97 4.83
CA MET A 1 -25.12 14.77 5.98
C MET A 1 -26.24 15.15 6.94
N LEU A 2 -27.33 15.78 6.48
CA LEU A 2 -28.46 16.20 7.34
C LEU A 2 -29.24 15.05 8.03
N MET A 3 -29.36 13.89 7.37
CA MET A 3 -30.05 12.71 7.92
C MET A 3 -29.27 11.99 9.04
N ILE A 4 -27.96 12.21 9.16
CA ILE A 4 -27.13 11.61 10.24
C ILE A 4 -27.24 12.46 11.50
N LEU A 5 -27.22 13.79 11.37
CA LEU A 5 -27.39 14.73 12.49
C LEU A 5 -28.76 14.58 13.18
N LEU A 6 -29.83 14.35 12.41
CA LEU A 6 -31.17 14.11 12.97
C LEU A 6 -31.28 12.74 13.69
N GLY A 7 -30.51 11.73 13.27
CA GLY A 7 -30.50 10.41 13.90
C GLY A 7 -29.68 10.32 15.19
N ILE A 8 -28.64 11.15 15.33
CA ILE A 8 -27.78 11.19 16.53
C ILE A 8 -28.52 11.87 17.69
N SER A 9 -29.28 12.95 17.43
CA SER A 9 -29.95 13.75 18.46
C SER A 9 -31.02 12.98 19.28
N SER A 10 -31.59 11.89 18.73
CA SER A 10 -32.70 11.17 19.35
C SER A 10 -32.32 9.91 20.16
N ARG A 11 -31.05 9.47 20.16
CA ARG A 11 -30.66 8.18 20.79
C ARG A 11 -29.71 8.38 21.96
N ARG A 12 -30.20 8.10 23.17
CA ARG A 12 -29.35 7.99 24.38
C ARG A 12 -28.44 6.76 24.26
N ASN A 13 -27.22 6.85 24.78
CA ASN A 13 -26.20 5.78 24.79
C ASN A 13 -25.54 5.43 23.45
N LEU A 14 -25.47 6.36 22.49
CA LEU A 14 -24.64 6.16 21.29
C LEU A 14 -23.16 6.35 21.62
N ARG A 15 -22.31 5.48 21.06
CA ARG A 15 -20.87 5.67 21.04
C ARG A 15 -20.53 6.73 19.99
N VAL A 16 -19.76 7.73 20.39
CA VAL A 16 -19.38 8.86 19.54
C VAL A 16 -17.88 9.16 19.68
N TRP A 17 -17.32 9.70 18.63
CA TRP A 17 -16.00 10.34 18.63
C TRP A 17 -16.17 11.83 18.88
N CYS A 18 -15.29 12.38 19.71
CA CYS A 18 -15.19 13.81 19.96
C CYS A 18 -13.72 14.23 19.93
N ARG A 19 -13.48 15.48 19.55
CA ARG A 19 -12.14 16.07 19.57
C ARG A 19 -11.90 16.77 20.90
N LEU A 20 -10.83 16.39 21.58
CA LEU A 20 -10.41 17.00 22.84
C LEU A 20 -9.74 18.37 22.60
N PRO A 21 -9.64 19.24 23.64
CA PRO A 21 -8.98 20.55 23.51
C PRO A 21 -7.51 20.48 23.06
N ASN A 22 -6.84 19.35 23.31
CA ASN A 22 -5.47 19.08 22.84
C ASN A 22 -5.41 18.68 21.36
N GLY A 23 -6.54 18.65 20.66
CA GLY A 23 -6.67 18.28 19.25
C GLY A 23 -6.77 16.79 18.95
N GLN A 24 -6.68 15.91 19.96
CA GLN A 24 -6.76 14.45 19.79
C GLN A 24 -8.21 13.94 19.74
N TRP A 25 -8.42 12.83 19.05
CA TRP A 25 -9.68 12.12 19.02
C TRP A 25 -9.81 11.17 20.20
N ASP A 26 -10.97 11.16 20.85
CA ASP A 26 -11.31 10.19 21.88
C ASP A 26 -12.75 9.68 21.71
N SER A 27 -13.02 8.47 22.19
CA SER A 27 -14.36 7.87 22.13
C SER A 27 -15.09 8.05 23.45
N GLY A 28 -16.39 8.23 23.38
CA GLY A 28 -17.24 8.33 24.56
C GLY A 28 -18.67 7.90 24.28
N THR A 29 -19.47 7.86 25.35
CA THR A 29 -20.90 7.57 25.28
C THR A 29 -21.67 8.86 25.47
N MET A 30 -22.52 9.20 24.50
CA MET A 30 -23.39 10.36 24.58
C MET A 30 -24.48 10.15 25.63
N LYS A 31 -24.56 11.06 26.61
CA LYS A 31 -25.52 11.01 27.73
C LYS A 31 -26.76 11.83 27.45
N SER A 32 -26.58 13.10 27.10
CA SER A 32 -27.66 14.03 26.81
C SER A 32 -27.25 15.07 25.76
N THR A 33 -28.24 15.61 25.07
CA THR A 33 -28.09 16.69 24.10
C THR A 33 -29.03 17.81 24.51
N SER A 34 -28.51 19.03 24.57
CA SER A 34 -29.23 20.24 24.97
C SER A 34 -28.97 21.34 23.93
N GLY A 35 -29.84 21.42 22.93
CA GLY A 35 -29.68 22.37 21.82
C GLY A 35 -28.47 22.02 20.97
N GLU A 36 -27.53 22.96 20.85
CA GLU A 36 -26.29 22.79 20.08
C GLU A 36 -25.19 22.04 20.85
N GLU A 37 -25.34 21.85 22.16
CA GLU A 37 -24.33 21.21 23.01
C GLU A 37 -24.71 19.79 23.41
N SER A 38 -23.73 18.90 23.43
CA SER A 38 -23.88 17.51 23.84
C SER A 38 -22.91 17.14 24.97
N TYR A 39 -23.39 16.34 25.92
CA TYR A 39 -22.61 15.85 27.06
C TYR A 39 -22.15 14.42 26.77
N VAL A 40 -20.83 14.23 26.68
CA VAL A 40 -20.20 12.95 26.35
C VAL A 40 -19.42 12.44 27.55
N SER A 41 -19.70 11.20 27.96
CA SER A 41 -18.95 10.49 29.00
C SER A 41 -17.80 9.74 28.35
N LEU A 42 -16.57 10.11 28.66
CA LEU A 42 -15.35 9.46 28.20
C LEU A 42 -15.08 8.17 28.99
N ALA A 43 -14.16 7.33 28.48
CA ALA A 43 -13.77 6.07 29.13
C ALA A 43 -13.13 6.27 30.52
N ASN A 44 -12.52 7.44 30.77
CA ASN A 44 -11.95 7.80 32.07
C ASN A 44 -12.99 8.26 33.11
N GLY A 45 -14.29 8.22 32.78
CA GLY A 45 -15.38 8.66 33.65
C GLY A 45 -15.65 10.17 33.62
N ASN A 46 -14.81 10.97 32.97
CA ASN A 46 -15.04 12.40 32.82
C ASN A 46 -16.18 12.66 31.83
N VAL A 47 -17.00 13.66 32.15
CA VAL A 47 -18.05 14.15 31.25
C VAL A 47 -17.59 15.47 30.66
N ILE A 48 -17.53 15.55 29.34
CA ILE A 48 -17.16 16.75 28.61
C ILE A 48 -18.35 17.33 27.86
N ARG A 49 -18.34 18.65 27.69
CA ARG A 49 -19.30 19.38 26.86
C ARG A 49 -18.67 19.63 25.49
N VAL A 50 -19.37 19.21 24.43
CA VAL A 50 -18.90 19.31 23.05
C VAL A 50 -20.04 19.77 22.17
N SER A 51 -19.74 20.63 21.19
CA SER A 51 -20.70 21.00 20.14
C SER A 51 -21.18 19.74 19.41
N THR A 52 -22.49 19.64 19.21
CA THR A 52 -23.13 18.50 18.55
C THR A 52 -22.67 18.37 17.10
N GLY A 53 -22.25 19.47 16.46
CA GLY A 53 -21.66 19.46 15.12
C GLY A 53 -20.26 18.83 15.05
N ASP A 54 -19.56 18.76 16.18
CA ASP A 54 -18.19 18.21 16.28
C ASP A 54 -18.18 16.75 16.75
N LEU A 55 -19.36 16.13 16.87
CA LEU A 55 -19.51 14.72 17.21
C LEU A 55 -19.66 13.86 15.96
N PHE A 56 -18.90 12.77 15.93
CA PHE A 56 -18.97 11.77 14.86
C PHE A 56 -19.42 10.43 15.42
N PRO A 57 -20.21 9.63 14.70
CA PRO A 57 -20.60 8.31 15.17
C PRO A 57 -19.37 7.39 15.29
N ALA A 58 -19.30 6.62 16.38
CA ALA A 58 -18.24 5.64 16.60
C ALA A 58 -18.76 4.21 16.37
N ASN A 59 -17.88 3.34 15.89
CA ASN A 59 -18.20 1.95 15.63
C ASN A 59 -18.22 1.14 16.95
N PRO A 60 -18.96 0.02 16.99
CA PRO A 60 -18.86 -0.94 18.08
C PRO A 60 -17.45 -1.51 18.22
N GLU A 61 -17.06 -1.89 19.43
CA GLU A 61 -15.72 -2.42 19.75
C GLU A 61 -15.35 -3.67 18.94
N ILE A 62 -16.33 -4.49 18.54
CA ILE A 62 -16.10 -5.69 17.71
C ILE A 62 -15.50 -5.38 16.33
N LEU A 63 -15.62 -4.13 15.85
CA LEU A 63 -15.05 -3.69 14.57
C LEU A 63 -13.69 -3.01 14.74
N GLU A 64 -13.15 -2.94 15.95
CA GLU A 64 -11.81 -2.40 16.19
C GLU A 64 -10.73 -3.34 15.65
N GLY A 65 -9.78 -2.76 14.92
CA GLY A 65 -8.68 -3.51 14.34
C GLY A 65 -9.04 -4.28 13.06
N ALA A 66 -10.22 -4.07 12.48
CA ALA A 66 -10.66 -4.76 11.26
C ALA A 66 -9.60 -4.74 10.14
N ASP A 67 -9.42 -5.86 9.44
CA ASP A 67 -8.41 -6.01 8.39
C ASP A 67 -8.69 -5.15 7.15
N ASP A 68 -9.97 -4.89 6.85
CA ASP A 68 -10.40 -4.03 5.76
C ASP A 68 -11.28 -2.88 6.28
N LEU A 69 -10.94 -1.65 5.87
CA LEU A 69 -11.71 -0.45 6.20
C LEU A 69 -13.16 -0.50 5.68
N ILE A 70 -13.47 -1.30 4.65
CA ILE A 70 -14.85 -1.43 4.15
C ILE A 70 -15.78 -2.19 5.11
N GLN A 71 -15.22 -2.97 6.03
CA GLN A 71 -16.01 -3.75 7.00
C GLN A 71 -16.54 -2.86 8.14
N ILE A 72 -16.04 -1.63 8.24
CA ILE A 72 -16.43 -0.66 9.26
C ILE A 72 -17.71 0.05 8.84
N SER A 73 -18.68 0.21 9.77
CA SER A 73 -19.97 0.85 9.48
C SER A 73 -19.88 2.37 9.33
N TYR A 74 -19.18 3.03 10.25
CA TYR A 74 -18.98 4.49 10.23
C TYR A 74 -17.54 4.80 9.83
N LEU A 75 -17.34 5.18 8.57
CA LEU A 75 -16.03 5.56 8.06
C LEU A 75 -15.84 7.09 8.18
N ASN A 76 -15.11 7.50 9.21
CA ASN A 76 -14.72 8.88 9.47
C ASN A 76 -13.24 8.94 9.89
N GLU A 77 -12.65 10.14 9.87
CA GLU A 77 -11.23 10.36 10.16
C GLU A 77 -10.82 9.77 11.52
N SER A 78 -11.62 10.01 12.56
CA SER A 78 -11.37 9.50 13.92
C SER A 78 -11.35 7.97 13.96
N THR A 79 -12.29 7.30 13.28
CA THR A 79 -12.34 5.84 13.20
C THR A 79 -11.13 5.28 12.46
N VAL A 80 -10.76 5.87 11.32
CA VAL A 80 -9.59 5.43 10.54
C VAL A 80 -8.33 5.55 11.39
N LEU A 81 -8.11 6.72 11.99
CA LEU A 81 -6.95 6.99 12.85
C LEU A 81 -6.89 6.04 14.05
N HIS A 82 -8.01 5.85 14.74
CA HIS A 82 -8.08 4.97 15.91
C HIS A 82 -7.74 3.53 15.56
N ASN A 83 -8.32 3.00 14.49
CA ASN A 83 -8.07 1.63 14.10
C ASN A 83 -6.64 1.42 13.56
N LEU A 84 -6.09 2.38 12.82
CA LEU A 84 -4.69 2.34 12.38
C LEU A 84 -3.76 2.30 13.60
N LYS A 85 -4.02 3.16 14.60
CA LYS A 85 -3.27 3.17 15.85
C LYS A 85 -3.40 1.85 16.61
N TYR A 86 -4.60 1.29 16.71
CA TYR A 86 -4.86 0.03 17.39
C TYR A 86 -4.03 -1.11 16.80
N ARG A 87 -4.09 -1.31 15.47
CA ARG A 87 -3.29 -2.33 14.78
C ARG A 87 -1.78 -2.08 14.90
N TYR A 88 -1.36 -0.82 14.77
CA TYR A 88 0.04 -0.44 14.89
C TYR A 88 0.63 -0.78 16.28
N THR A 89 -0.13 -0.64 17.37
CA THR A 89 0.32 -1.04 18.71
C THR A 89 0.49 -2.54 18.90
N GLN A 90 -0.06 -3.34 17.97
CA GLN A 90 0.03 -4.80 17.95
C GLN A 90 0.96 -5.31 16.84
N ASP A 91 1.82 -4.43 16.29
CA ASP A 91 2.75 -4.73 15.20
C ASP A 91 2.10 -5.19 13.89
N MET A 92 0.79 -4.95 13.74
CA MET A 92 0.06 -5.16 12.50
C MET A 92 0.10 -3.89 11.65
N ILE A 93 1.08 -3.81 10.75
CA ILE A 93 1.36 -2.60 9.98
C ILE A 93 0.56 -2.44 8.69
N TYR A 94 -0.07 -3.51 8.22
CA TYR A 94 -0.82 -3.54 6.97
C TYR A 94 -2.32 -3.53 7.20
N ARG A 95 -3.04 -2.89 6.27
CA ARG A 95 -4.50 -2.85 6.25
C ARG A 95 -5.07 -2.66 4.85
N LYS A 96 -6.19 -3.33 4.54
CA LYS A 96 -6.91 -3.16 3.28
C LYS A 96 -7.87 -1.97 3.34
N ALA A 97 -8.07 -1.34 2.20
CA ALA A 97 -9.05 -0.30 1.94
C ALA A 97 -9.50 -0.42 0.48
N CYS A 98 -10.40 -1.36 0.20
CA CYS A 98 -10.75 -1.75 -1.18
C CYS A 98 -9.48 -2.20 -1.97
N PRO A 99 -9.17 -1.73 -3.22
CA PRO A 99 -7.94 -2.17 -3.89
C PRO A 99 -6.69 -1.50 -3.31
N VAL A 100 -6.82 -0.71 -2.24
CA VAL A 100 -5.69 -0.01 -1.62
C VAL A 100 -5.16 -0.80 -0.43
N LEU A 101 -3.85 -1.02 -0.40
CA LEU A 101 -3.16 -1.49 0.80
C LEU A 101 -2.51 -0.30 1.51
N ILE A 102 -2.90 -0.06 2.76
CA ILE A 102 -2.27 0.92 3.65
C ILE A 102 -1.13 0.22 4.39
N ALA A 103 0.07 0.80 4.33
CA ALA A 103 1.24 0.30 5.04
C ALA A 103 1.82 1.37 5.98
N LEU A 104 1.90 1.06 7.27
CA LEU A 104 2.51 1.95 8.27
C LEU A 104 3.96 1.54 8.52
N ASN A 105 4.90 2.50 8.45
CA ASN A 105 6.30 2.21 8.77
C ASN A 105 6.47 1.93 10.28
N PRO A 106 6.88 0.71 10.70
CA PRO A 106 7.03 0.38 12.12
C PRO A 106 8.23 1.04 12.80
N PHE A 107 9.22 1.54 12.04
CA PHE A 107 10.52 2.00 12.55
C PHE A 107 11.28 0.98 13.43
N LYS A 108 10.89 -0.29 13.34
CA LYS A 108 11.51 -1.43 14.01
C LYS A 108 11.36 -2.67 13.15
N HIS A 109 12.13 -3.71 13.47
CA HIS A 109 11.96 -5.00 12.83
C HIS A 109 10.65 -5.66 13.26
N VAL A 110 9.87 -6.16 12.30
CA VAL A 110 8.62 -6.91 12.52
C VAL A 110 8.72 -8.26 11.83
N GLN A 111 8.20 -9.32 12.47
CA GLN A 111 8.29 -10.70 11.96
C GLN A 111 7.13 -11.00 11.00
N LEU A 112 7.05 -10.26 9.88
CA LEU A 112 5.98 -10.38 8.88
C LEU A 112 6.49 -10.86 7.51
N TYR A 113 7.78 -11.14 7.41
CA TYR A 113 8.46 -11.45 6.14
C TYR A 113 9.25 -12.74 6.27
N GLY A 114 9.45 -13.42 5.14
CA GLY A 114 10.18 -14.69 5.08
C GLY A 114 9.51 -15.70 4.16
N ASN A 115 10.21 -16.79 3.90
CA ASN A 115 9.77 -17.83 2.96
C ASN A 115 8.44 -18.48 3.38
N ASP A 116 8.18 -18.59 4.68
CA ASP A 116 6.93 -19.15 5.20
C ASP A 116 5.73 -18.28 4.80
N PHE A 117 5.85 -16.95 4.92
CA PHE A 117 4.83 -16.00 4.48
C PHE A 117 4.68 -16.02 2.96
N VAL A 118 5.78 -16.02 2.20
CA VAL A 118 5.73 -16.14 0.74
C VAL A 118 4.94 -17.38 0.32
N THR A 119 5.23 -18.52 0.95
CA THR A 119 4.54 -19.78 0.70
C THR A 119 3.06 -19.69 1.07
N ALA A 120 2.73 -19.18 2.26
CA ALA A 120 1.37 -19.06 2.74
C ALA A 120 0.49 -18.20 1.81
N TYR A 121 0.96 -17.03 1.38
CA TYR A 121 0.21 -16.18 0.44
C TYR A 121 0.13 -16.78 -0.96
N SER A 122 1.22 -17.40 -1.46
CA SER A 122 1.20 -18.03 -2.80
C SER A 122 0.23 -19.20 -2.91
N GLN A 123 0.04 -19.93 -1.80
CA GLN A 123 -0.92 -21.04 -1.68
C GLN A 123 -2.32 -20.56 -1.26
N LYS A 124 -2.52 -19.25 -1.05
CA LYS A 124 -3.75 -18.64 -0.54
C LYS A 124 -4.21 -19.24 0.80
N ALA A 125 -3.26 -19.68 1.62
CA ALA A 125 -3.50 -20.16 2.97
C ALA A 125 -3.71 -19.00 3.97
N ASP A 126 -3.23 -17.80 3.62
CA ASP A 126 -3.41 -16.56 4.39
C ASP A 126 -4.00 -15.46 3.48
N ASP A 127 -5.00 -14.73 3.98
CA ASP A 127 -5.65 -13.58 3.31
C ASP A 127 -5.65 -12.31 4.18
N SER A 128 -4.84 -12.31 5.25
CA SER A 128 -4.62 -11.10 6.04
C SER A 128 -3.97 -10.00 5.18
N PRO A 129 -4.20 -8.70 5.51
CA PRO A 129 -3.61 -7.59 4.76
C PRO A 129 -2.09 -7.68 4.71
N HIS A 130 -1.52 -7.77 3.52
CA HIS A 130 -0.08 -7.84 3.34
C HIS A 130 0.36 -7.43 1.94
N VAL A 131 1.60 -6.98 1.80
CA VAL A 131 2.20 -6.64 0.49
C VAL A 131 2.31 -7.86 -0.42
N TYR A 132 2.49 -9.05 0.15
CA TYR A 132 2.51 -10.32 -0.60
C TYR A 132 1.12 -10.68 -1.14
N ALA A 133 0.05 -10.50 -0.35
CA ALA A 133 -1.31 -10.69 -0.85
C ALA A 133 -1.63 -9.76 -2.04
N LEU A 134 -1.16 -8.51 -1.96
CA LEU A 134 -1.28 -7.52 -3.05
C LEU A 134 -0.52 -7.96 -4.31
N ALA A 135 0.74 -8.37 -4.14
CA ALA A 135 1.58 -8.83 -5.23
C ALA A 135 1.04 -10.13 -5.86
N ASP A 136 0.54 -11.06 -5.05
CA ASP A 136 -0.09 -12.30 -5.49
C ASP A 136 -1.34 -12.05 -6.30
N THR A 137 -2.19 -11.13 -5.85
CA THR A 137 -3.40 -10.74 -6.58
C THR A 137 -3.03 -10.20 -7.95
N ALA A 138 -2.06 -9.27 -8.02
CA ALA A 138 -1.60 -8.72 -9.30
C ALA A 138 -1.00 -9.82 -10.22
N TYR A 139 -0.19 -10.73 -9.66
CA TYR A 139 0.38 -11.84 -10.41
C TYR A 139 -0.69 -12.82 -10.91
N SER A 140 -1.56 -13.29 -10.03
CA SER A 140 -2.67 -14.20 -10.33
C SER A 140 -3.61 -13.62 -11.39
N GLU A 141 -3.99 -12.34 -11.27
CA GLU A 141 -4.85 -11.67 -12.25
C GLU A 141 -4.16 -11.46 -13.60
N MET A 142 -2.86 -11.13 -13.61
CA MET A 142 -2.09 -11.06 -14.86
C MET A 142 -2.04 -12.42 -15.56
N MET A 143 -1.78 -13.49 -14.81
CA MET A 143 -1.72 -14.86 -15.31
C MET A 143 -3.06 -15.35 -15.85
N LYS A 144 -4.16 -15.01 -15.15
CA LYS A 144 -5.52 -15.40 -15.51
C LYS A 144 -6.03 -14.63 -16.72
N ASP A 145 -5.95 -13.30 -16.66
CA ASP A 145 -6.61 -12.44 -17.65
C ASP A 145 -5.73 -12.15 -18.87
N ARG A 146 -4.42 -12.45 -18.78
CA ARG A 146 -3.43 -12.09 -19.81
C ARG A 146 -3.52 -10.60 -20.10
N VAL A 147 -3.41 -9.80 -19.04
CA VAL A 147 -3.44 -8.34 -19.09
C VAL A 147 -2.38 -7.80 -18.14
N ASN A 148 -1.61 -6.83 -18.60
CA ASN A 148 -0.57 -6.18 -17.81
C ASN A 148 -1.17 -5.50 -16.57
N ARG A 149 -0.45 -5.59 -15.45
CA ARG A 149 -0.88 -5.01 -14.15
C ARG A 149 0.08 -3.94 -13.71
N SER A 150 -0.38 -3.08 -12.80
CA SER A 150 0.49 -2.11 -12.15
C SER A 150 0.25 -2.07 -10.65
N ILE A 151 1.33 -1.91 -9.90
CA ILE A 151 1.34 -1.67 -8.46
C ILE A 151 1.95 -0.29 -8.24
N ILE A 152 1.19 0.63 -7.69
CA ILE A 152 1.67 1.99 -7.43
C ILE A 152 1.94 2.12 -5.94
N ILE A 153 3.19 2.38 -5.54
CA ILE A 153 3.58 2.59 -4.14
C ILE A 153 3.78 4.09 -3.92
N SER A 154 2.95 4.68 -3.08
CA SER A 154 2.95 6.11 -2.76
C SER A 154 3.19 6.34 -1.27
N GLY A 155 3.46 7.60 -0.90
CA GLY A 155 3.76 7.97 0.49
C GLY A 155 4.81 9.09 0.60
N GLU A 156 4.83 9.76 1.75
CA GLU A 156 5.80 10.81 2.03
C GLU A 156 7.23 10.25 2.19
N SER A 157 8.22 11.15 2.28
CA SER A 157 9.59 10.74 2.58
C SER A 157 9.65 10.07 3.96
N GLY A 158 10.31 8.92 4.06
CA GLY A 158 10.35 8.12 5.29
C GLY A 158 9.18 7.14 5.47
N ALA A 159 8.20 7.10 4.57
CA ALA A 159 7.04 6.18 4.68
C ALA A 159 7.38 4.69 4.44
N GLY A 160 8.60 4.34 3.99
CA GLY A 160 8.99 2.95 3.73
C GLY A 160 8.76 2.44 2.30
N LYS A 161 8.45 3.33 1.34
CA LYS A 161 8.17 2.97 -0.07
C LYS A 161 9.20 2.04 -0.71
N THR A 162 10.49 2.33 -0.52
CA THR A 162 11.60 1.54 -1.12
C THR A 162 11.62 0.12 -0.58
N GLU A 163 11.40 -0.06 0.72
CA GLU A 163 11.37 -1.38 1.34
C GLU A 163 10.12 -2.16 0.90
N THR A 164 8.95 -1.51 0.84
CA THR A 164 7.73 -2.12 0.30
C THR A 164 7.92 -2.57 -1.15
N ALA A 165 8.56 -1.76 -1.99
CA ALA A 165 8.83 -2.14 -3.38
C ALA A 165 9.77 -3.35 -3.48
N LYS A 166 10.84 -3.36 -2.68
CA LYS A 166 11.77 -4.48 -2.61
C LYS A 166 11.05 -5.77 -2.20
N LEU A 167 10.20 -5.73 -1.17
CA LEU A 167 9.41 -6.87 -0.71
C LEU A 167 8.45 -7.38 -1.81
N THR A 168 7.76 -6.48 -2.51
CA THR A 168 6.91 -6.83 -3.67
C THR A 168 7.72 -7.57 -4.74
N MET A 169 8.89 -7.06 -5.08
CA MET A 169 9.72 -7.65 -6.13
C MET A 169 10.33 -9.00 -5.71
N GLN A 170 10.74 -9.14 -4.45
CA GLN A 170 11.19 -10.42 -3.87
C GLN A 170 10.07 -11.48 -3.97
N TYR A 171 8.84 -11.12 -3.61
CA TYR A 171 7.69 -12.01 -3.73
C TYR A 171 7.46 -12.44 -5.18
N LEU A 172 7.40 -11.49 -6.12
CA LEU A 172 7.18 -11.78 -7.54
C LEU A 172 8.29 -12.67 -8.14
N ALA A 173 9.54 -12.44 -7.75
CA ALA A 173 10.66 -13.29 -8.17
C ALA A 173 10.51 -14.73 -7.63
N ALA A 174 10.11 -14.88 -6.37
CA ALA A 174 9.91 -16.20 -5.76
C ALA A 174 8.77 -17.00 -6.43
N VAL A 175 7.62 -16.38 -6.68
CA VAL A 175 6.44 -17.08 -7.25
C VAL A 175 6.53 -17.32 -8.75
N SER A 176 7.38 -16.58 -9.47
CA SER A 176 7.57 -16.74 -10.92
C SER A 176 8.57 -17.85 -11.31
N GLY A 177 9.11 -18.58 -10.32
CA GLY A 177 10.08 -19.65 -10.55
C GLY A 177 11.53 -19.14 -10.69
N GLY A 178 11.78 -17.88 -10.36
CA GLY A 178 13.11 -17.26 -10.38
C GLY A 178 13.96 -17.70 -9.18
N SER A 179 14.43 -18.94 -9.19
CA SER A 179 15.33 -19.44 -8.14
C SER A 179 16.78 -19.05 -8.42
N GLY A 180 17.30 -18.10 -7.63
CA GLY A 180 18.73 -17.85 -7.48
C GLY A 180 19.29 -16.64 -8.24
N GLY A 181 19.18 -15.45 -7.67
CA GLY A 181 19.99 -14.29 -8.09
C GLY A 181 19.22 -12.96 -8.14
N ILE A 182 17.96 -12.99 -8.60
CA ILE A 182 17.16 -11.78 -8.84
C ILE A 182 17.06 -10.91 -7.57
N GLU A 183 16.83 -11.53 -6.42
CA GLU A 183 16.77 -10.81 -5.13
C GLU A 183 18.07 -10.05 -4.84
N SER A 184 19.22 -10.71 -4.97
CA SER A 184 20.53 -10.11 -4.72
C SER A 184 20.83 -8.98 -5.70
N GLU A 185 20.42 -9.11 -6.96
CA GLU A 185 20.69 -8.10 -7.98
C GLU A 185 19.74 -6.89 -7.89
N ILE A 186 18.48 -7.12 -7.48
CA ILE A 186 17.55 -6.02 -7.14
C ILE A 186 18.10 -5.23 -5.95
N LEU A 187 18.59 -5.93 -4.93
CA LEU A 187 19.26 -5.32 -3.77
C LEU A 187 20.46 -4.47 -4.18
N GLN A 188 21.32 -4.98 -5.07
CA GLN A 188 22.46 -4.24 -5.58
C GLN A 188 22.05 -3.01 -6.41
N THR A 189 21.02 -3.13 -7.24
CA THR A 189 20.50 -2.01 -8.05
C THR A 189 19.96 -0.90 -7.13
N ASN A 190 19.23 -1.25 -6.07
CA ASN A 190 18.76 -0.27 -5.09
C ASN A 190 19.92 0.46 -4.42
N TYR A 191 21.00 -0.23 -4.04
CA TYR A 191 22.17 0.43 -3.46
C TYR A 191 22.74 1.52 -4.39
N ILE A 192 22.88 1.23 -5.69
CA ILE A 192 23.33 2.22 -6.68
C ILE A 192 22.35 3.39 -6.75
N LEU A 193 21.06 3.11 -6.84
CA LEU A 193 20.02 4.12 -6.90
C LEU A 193 20.00 5.04 -5.67
N GLU A 194 20.22 4.48 -4.49
CA GLU A 194 20.29 5.24 -3.25
C GLU A 194 21.53 6.14 -3.22
N VAL A 195 22.71 5.61 -3.55
CA VAL A 195 23.96 6.39 -3.55
C VAL A 195 23.92 7.59 -4.49
N PHE A 196 23.29 7.44 -5.66
CA PHE A 196 23.21 8.52 -6.66
C PHE A 196 21.95 9.39 -6.57
N GLY A 197 20.85 8.85 -6.06
CA GLY A 197 19.54 9.50 -6.14
C GLY A 197 18.95 9.94 -4.80
N ASN A 198 19.47 9.46 -3.67
CA ASN A 198 19.02 9.91 -2.36
C ASN A 198 19.78 11.16 -1.93
N ALA A 199 19.09 12.01 -1.18
CA ALA A 199 19.69 13.18 -0.57
C ALA A 199 19.13 13.37 0.85
N LYS A 200 19.95 13.96 1.71
CA LYS A 200 19.52 14.44 3.01
C LYS A 200 18.54 15.60 2.84
N THR A 201 17.42 15.51 3.53
CA THR A 201 16.41 16.57 3.65
C THR A 201 16.27 16.96 5.12
N SER A 202 15.53 18.03 5.41
CA SER A 202 15.28 18.44 6.80
C SER A 202 14.49 17.41 7.63
N ARG A 203 13.78 16.47 6.98
CA ARG A 203 12.92 15.48 7.63
C ARG A 203 13.39 14.03 7.48
N ASN A 204 14.31 13.75 6.56
CA ASN A 204 14.81 12.41 6.29
C ASN A 204 16.22 12.49 5.69
N ASP A 205 17.17 11.78 6.31
CA ASP A 205 18.58 11.75 5.90
C ASP A 205 18.83 10.93 4.62
N ASN A 206 17.95 10.01 4.26
CA ASN A 206 18.04 9.17 3.06
C ASN A 206 16.77 9.29 2.20
N SER A 207 16.47 10.50 1.72
CA SER A 207 15.26 10.76 0.93
C SER A 207 15.53 10.61 -0.56
N SER A 208 14.84 9.68 -1.23
CA SER A 208 14.86 9.60 -2.70
C SER A 208 14.32 10.89 -3.34
N ARG A 209 15.09 11.45 -4.28
CA ARG A 209 14.74 12.65 -5.06
C ARG A 209 14.34 12.33 -6.50
N PHE A 210 14.08 11.05 -6.77
CA PHE A 210 13.74 10.48 -8.06
C PHE A 210 12.55 9.54 -7.91
N VAL A 211 11.81 9.37 -9.00
CA VAL A 211 10.78 8.34 -9.13
C VAL A 211 11.45 7.08 -9.66
N SER A 212 11.23 5.95 -8.99
CA SER A 212 11.69 4.64 -9.46
C SER A 212 10.53 3.90 -10.10
N ILE A 213 10.78 3.32 -11.26
CA ILE A 213 9.81 2.51 -11.99
C ILE A 213 10.48 1.17 -12.25
N TYR A 214 9.91 0.11 -11.68
CA TYR A 214 10.36 -1.26 -11.89
C TYR A 214 9.37 -1.94 -12.82
N ILE A 215 9.84 -2.46 -13.95
CA ILE A 215 9.03 -3.23 -14.89
C ILE A 215 9.42 -4.69 -14.74
N PHE A 216 8.54 -5.49 -14.15
CA PHE A 216 8.71 -6.93 -14.01
C PHE A 216 8.01 -7.63 -15.18
N SER A 217 8.80 -8.10 -16.14
CA SER A 217 8.31 -8.74 -17.37
C SER A 217 8.49 -10.25 -17.29
N LEU A 218 7.43 -10.99 -17.59
CA LEU A 218 7.41 -12.43 -17.70
C LEU A 218 7.27 -12.83 -19.17
N TYR A 219 8.18 -13.68 -19.61
CA TYR A 219 8.18 -14.30 -20.92
C TYR A 219 7.78 -15.77 -20.78
N PHE A 220 6.79 -16.20 -21.55
CA PHE A 220 6.21 -17.54 -21.45
C PHE A 220 6.59 -18.43 -22.63
N PHE A 221 6.69 -19.73 -22.36
CA PHE A 221 6.69 -20.81 -23.35
C PHE A 221 5.51 -21.75 -23.03
N PRO A 222 4.60 -22.01 -23.98
CA PRO A 222 3.17 -22.33 -23.90
C PRO A 222 2.39 -22.25 -22.57
N CYS A 223 2.90 -22.79 -21.46
CA CYS A 223 2.26 -22.76 -20.13
C CYS A 223 3.22 -22.51 -18.96
N SER A 224 4.50 -22.19 -19.21
CA SER A 224 5.52 -22.00 -18.17
C SER A 224 6.30 -20.70 -18.38
N VAL A 225 6.72 -20.08 -17.27
CA VAL A 225 7.60 -18.90 -17.31
C VAL A 225 8.97 -19.36 -17.81
N LEU A 226 9.35 -18.88 -18.99
CA LEU A 226 10.64 -19.15 -19.61
C LEU A 226 11.71 -18.17 -19.12
N LYS A 227 11.34 -16.90 -18.94
CA LYS A 227 12.29 -15.85 -18.61
C LYS A 227 11.61 -14.74 -17.83
N VAL A 228 12.31 -14.25 -16.82
CA VAL A 228 11.92 -13.09 -16.00
C VAL A 228 12.89 -11.96 -16.30
N VAL A 229 12.36 -10.78 -16.61
CA VAL A 229 13.17 -9.57 -16.83
C VAL A 229 12.70 -8.48 -15.90
N VAL A 230 13.65 -7.86 -15.20
CA VAL A 230 13.37 -6.67 -14.39
C VAL A 230 14.11 -5.48 -14.98
N ASP A 231 13.35 -4.53 -15.52
CA ASP A 231 13.91 -3.27 -15.99
C ASP A 231 13.67 -2.19 -14.95
N VAL A 232 14.72 -1.45 -14.61
CA VAL A 232 14.65 -0.36 -13.62
C VAL A 232 14.88 0.97 -14.31
N TYR A 233 13.87 1.83 -14.25
CA TYR A 233 13.89 3.18 -14.78
C TYR A 233 13.84 4.19 -13.65
N THR A 234 14.59 5.28 -13.83
CA THR A 234 14.55 6.42 -12.93
C THR A 234 14.10 7.66 -13.66
N TYR A 235 13.26 8.45 -13.00
CA TYR A 235 12.87 9.77 -13.45
C TYR A 235 13.29 10.84 -12.43
N ILE A 236 14.12 11.77 -12.88
CA ILE A 236 14.65 12.89 -12.07
C ILE A 236 14.14 14.20 -12.67
N ARG A 237 13.39 14.99 -11.90
CA ARG A 237 12.79 16.25 -12.39
C ARG A 237 13.78 17.41 -12.46
N THR A 238 14.90 17.38 -11.73
CA THR A 238 15.82 18.51 -11.55
C THR A 238 16.77 18.77 -12.71
N HIS A 239 17.07 17.77 -13.54
CA HIS A 239 17.85 17.93 -14.77
C HIS A 239 17.01 17.40 -15.93
N ALA A 240 16.37 18.31 -16.68
CA ALA A 240 15.66 18.08 -17.95
C ALA A 240 14.99 16.70 -18.09
N SER A 241 13.66 16.63 -17.91
CA SER A 241 12.78 15.45 -18.10
C SER A 241 13.35 14.28 -18.94
N LEU A 242 14.21 13.45 -18.33
CA LEU A 242 14.88 12.33 -18.99
C LEU A 242 14.58 11.05 -18.21
N LEU A 243 14.06 10.05 -18.93
CA LEU A 243 13.88 8.68 -18.42
C LEU A 243 15.16 7.91 -18.71
N TRP A 244 15.88 7.49 -17.66
CA TRP A 244 17.08 6.67 -17.80
C TRP A 244 16.75 5.23 -17.46
N LYS A 245 17.14 4.30 -18.34
CA LYS A 245 17.20 2.87 -18.01
C LYS A 245 18.50 2.63 -17.25
N VAL A 246 18.41 2.32 -15.97
CA VAL A 246 19.58 2.23 -15.08
C VAL A 246 20.09 0.79 -15.01
N SER A 247 19.19 -0.18 -15.10
CA SER A 247 19.54 -1.60 -15.04
C SER A 247 18.53 -2.45 -15.82
N GLN A 248 19.01 -3.55 -16.39
CA GLN A 248 18.21 -4.63 -16.95
C GLN A 248 18.69 -5.94 -16.37
N LEU A 249 17.78 -6.65 -15.73
CA LEU A 249 18.04 -7.96 -15.19
C LEU A 249 17.35 -9.02 -16.02
N ILE A 250 18.05 -10.10 -16.38
CA ILE A 250 17.52 -11.18 -17.19
C ILE A 250 17.81 -12.50 -16.48
N LEU A 251 16.75 -13.19 -16.07
CA LEU A 251 16.82 -14.57 -15.62
C LEU A 251 16.17 -15.47 -16.67
N ILE A 252 16.91 -16.49 -17.12
CA ILE A 252 16.39 -17.55 -17.99
C ILE A 252 16.08 -18.74 -17.08
N CYS A 253 14.81 -19.12 -16.96
CA CYS A 253 14.42 -20.35 -16.28
C CYS A 253 15.03 -21.53 -17.05
N ASN A 254 15.64 -22.50 -16.35
CA ASN A 254 16.40 -23.63 -16.92
C ASN A 254 15.63 -24.40 -18.02
N TYR A 255 15.71 -23.93 -19.26
CA TYR A 255 15.13 -24.52 -20.46
C TYR A 255 16.17 -24.53 -21.58
N PRO A 256 16.12 -25.51 -22.50
CA PRO A 256 17.08 -25.62 -23.58
C PRO A 256 17.06 -24.36 -24.48
N ILE A 257 18.26 -23.89 -24.84
CA ILE A 257 18.52 -22.66 -25.61
C ILE A 257 17.75 -22.61 -26.94
N SER A 258 17.30 -23.75 -27.47
CA SER A 258 16.44 -23.84 -28.65
C SER A 258 15.06 -23.16 -28.49
N ALA A 259 14.61 -22.90 -27.26
CA ALA A 259 13.32 -22.22 -26.98
C ALA A 259 13.40 -20.68 -27.06
N LEU A 260 14.59 -20.08 -27.17
CA LEU A 260 14.76 -18.62 -27.26
C LEU A 260 14.32 -18.02 -28.60
N PHE A 261 14.08 -18.84 -29.63
CA PHE A 261 13.78 -18.41 -31.00
C PHE A 261 12.30 -18.59 -31.41
N ALA A 262 11.43 -18.98 -30.48
CA ALA A 262 9.99 -19.10 -30.73
C ALA A 262 9.25 -17.78 -30.42
N ASP A 263 8.09 -17.55 -31.02
CA ASP A 263 7.20 -16.42 -30.71
C ASP A 263 6.82 -16.44 -29.21
N LEU A 264 7.43 -15.54 -28.43
CA LEU A 264 7.22 -15.44 -26.98
C LEU A 264 6.11 -14.42 -26.67
N ASP A 265 5.07 -14.86 -25.96
CA ASP A 265 4.12 -13.94 -25.34
C ASP A 265 4.76 -13.23 -24.15
N THR A 266 4.64 -11.90 -24.10
CA THR A 266 5.24 -11.04 -23.07
C THR A 266 4.14 -10.34 -22.25
N TRP A 267 4.18 -10.51 -20.93
CA TRP A 267 3.28 -9.85 -19.98
C TRP A 267 4.09 -9.17 -18.88
N PHE A 268 3.65 -8.02 -18.36
CA PHE A 268 4.40 -7.30 -17.34
C PHE A 268 3.55 -6.77 -16.17
N ILE A 269 4.21 -6.66 -15.01
CA ILE A 269 3.76 -5.93 -13.83
C ILE A 269 4.62 -4.68 -13.69
N LEU A 270 4.00 -3.51 -13.71
CA LEU A 270 4.66 -2.22 -13.56
C LEU A 270 4.55 -1.74 -12.10
N CYS A 271 5.67 -1.72 -11.38
CA CYS A 271 5.75 -1.14 -10.04
C CYS A 271 6.26 0.30 -10.09
N ILE A 272 5.46 1.28 -9.66
CA ILE A 272 5.82 2.71 -9.69
C ILE A 272 5.96 3.25 -8.27
N LEU A 273 7.12 3.82 -7.93
CA LEU A 273 7.35 4.50 -6.65
C LEU A 273 7.27 6.02 -6.86
N ASN A 274 6.18 6.64 -6.42
CA ASN A 274 6.01 8.08 -6.56
C ASN A 274 6.58 8.84 -5.36
N VAL A 275 7.27 9.95 -5.63
CA VAL A 275 7.72 10.90 -4.60
C VAL A 275 6.62 11.93 -4.40
N GLY A 276 5.98 11.89 -3.22
CA GLY A 276 4.86 12.75 -2.84
C GLY A 276 5.05 14.23 -3.17
N SER A 277 4.50 14.63 -4.31
CA SER A 277 3.99 15.97 -4.62
C SER A 277 2.95 15.80 -5.73
N PRO A 278 1.83 16.54 -5.71
CA PRO A 278 0.67 16.24 -6.54
C PRO A 278 1.02 16.40 -8.02
N LEU A 279 0.97 15.30 -8.77
CA LEU A 279 1.03 15.32 -10.23
C LEU A 279 -0.28 15.94 -10.73
N LYS A 280 -0.20 17.09 -11.40
CA LYS A 280 -1.28 17.53 -12.30
C LYS A 280 -1.40 16.51 -13.43
N PRO A 281 -2.62 16.20 -13.92
CA PRO A 281 -2.80 15.27 -15.02
C PRO A 281 -2.06 15.80 -16.27
N LEU A 282 -1.21 14.95 -16.85
CA LEU A 282 -0.59 15.22 -18.15
C LEU A 282 -1.61 14.87 -19.24
N ASP A 283 -2.11 15.90 -19.93
CA ASP A 283 -2.72 15.75 -21.24
C ASP A 283 -1.62 15.47 -22.28
N SER A 284 -1.47 14.20 -22.66
CA SER A 284 -0.84 13.81 -23.93
C SER A 284 -1.36 12.41 -24.34
N PRO A 285 -1.39 12.08 -25.65
CA PRO A 285 -2.25 11.03 -26.16
C PRO A 285 -1.64 9.65 -25.87
N ALA A 286 -2.02 9.05 -24.74
CA ALA A 286 -1.69 7.67 -24.44
C ALA A 286 -2.42 6.74 -25.43
N ARG A 287 -1.66 5.87 -26.12
CA ARG A 287 -2.22 4.63 -26.66
C ARG A 287 -2.90 3.90 -25.52
N LYS A 288 -4.18 3.59 -25.68
CA LYS A 288 -4.98 2.83 -24.72
C LYS A 288 -4.37 1.45 -24.50
N VAL A 289 -3.53 1.32 -23.48
CA VAL A 289 -3.23 0.03 -22.85
C VAL A 289 -4.34 -0.18 -21.82
N LYS A 290 -5.22 -1.16 -22.06
CA LYS A 290 -6.16 -1.63 -21.03
C LYS A 290 -5.31 -2.21 -19.90
N SER A 291 -5.19 -1.51 -18.78
CA SER A 291 -4.44 -1.97 -17.59
C SER A 291 -5.32 -1.82 -16.36
N GLY A 292 -5.39 -2.89 -15.54
CA GLY A 292 -5.96 -2.83 -14.20
C GLY A 292 -4.87 -2.33 -13.24
N SER A 293 -5.17 -1.29 -12.46
CA SER A 293 -4.23 -0.70 -11.50
C SER A 293 -4.62 -1.06 -10.07
N VAL A 294 -3.63 -1.41 -9.24
CA VAL A 294 -3.80 -1.61 -7.79
C VAL A 294 -2.82 -0.69 -7.07
N VAL A 295 -3.26 -0.03 -5.99
CA VAL A 295 -2.50 1.06 -5.35
C VAL A 295 -2.10 0.65 -3.93
N CYS A 296 -0.85 0.88 -3.55
CA CYS A 296 -0.36 0.80 -2.19
C CYS A 296 -0.03 2.22 -1.72
N GLN A 297 -0.52 2.61 -0.55
CA GLN A 297 -0.40 3.96 -0.01
C GLN A 297 0.18 3.98 1.40
#